data_AF-A0A8G2BVQ0-F1
#
_entry.id   AF-A0A8G2BVQ0-F1
#
_cell.length_a   1.000
_cell.length_b   1.000
_cell.length_c   1.000
_cell.angle_alpha   90.00
_cell.angle_beta   90.00
_cell.angle_gamma   90.00
#
_symmetry.space_group_name_H-M   'P 1'
#
loop_
_entity.id
_entity.type
_entity.pdbx_description
1 polymer ?
#
loop_
_entity_poly.entity_id
_entity_poly.type
_entity_poly.pdbx_seq_one_letter_code
_entity_poly.pdbx_strand_id
1 'polypeptide(L)'
;MNRLAPVIRELEETRIAQLTDAKKKSAVWGCCIILIAVIISLIATSAPGPGVFFGLLLTILATMIIFNSHSKRLSPKYKKELIGKLIEGIVENGRYEPDSGLSESEFNSTGLFNTPDRYKSEDLISGKIGKTPFCFAEVHAEEKHTTTNSKGQTTTTWVTLFKGFMFIADFNKDFAARTLVHRNSFLNFMMGNRVKLEDPVFEKHFDVFSTDQVEARYILSPAMMERMIKLDEQFDNDLLFSFYQSKVVIMVKCSRDHFESSILRPVNQTKTLQEEYNTIVSLVSIIEALDLNTRIWSKE
;
A
#
# COMPACT_ATOMS: atom_id res chain seq x y z
N MET A 1 -22.59 -7.92 -11.10
CA MET A 1 -23.08 -8.32 -9.75
C MET A 1 -23.59 -9.77 -9.67
N ASN A 2 -24.40 -10.28 -10.62
CA ASN A 2 -24.95 -11.66 -10.52
C ASN A 2 -23.91 -12.80 -10.45
N ARG A 3 -22.70 -12.63 -11.01
CA ARG A 3 -21.61 -13.62 -10.92
C ARG A 3 -20.86 -13.63 -9.59
N LEU A 4 -20.94 -12.55 -8.80
CA LEU A 4 -20.27 -12.42 -7.50
C LEU A 4 -21.13 -12.90 -6.33
N ALA A 5 -22.45 -12.89 -6.48
CA ALA A 5 -23.38 -13.34 -5.45
C ALA A 5 -23.08 -14.75 -4.87
N PRO A 6 -22.82 -15.80 -5.67
CA PRO A 6 -22.50 -17.12 -5.13
C PRO A 6 -21.16 -17.13 -4.38
N VAL A 7 -20.16 -16.41 -4.88
CA VAL A 7 -18.84 -16.28 -4.25
C VAL A 7 -18.93 -15.58 -2.90
N ILE A 8 -19.65 -14.45 -2.85
CA ILE A 8 -19.86 -13.70 -1.62
C ILE A 8 -20.56 -14.56 -0.58
N ARG A 9 -21.53 -15.38 -0.98
CA ARG A 9 -22.22 -16.31 -0.07
C ARG A 9 -21.27 -17.36 0.51
N GLU A 10 -20.45 -18.00 -0.34
CA GLU A 10 -19.47 -19.00 0.12
C GLU A 10 -18.41 -18.39 1.06
N LEU A 11 -17.91 -17.19 0.73
CA LEU A 11 -16.97 -16.46 1.57
C LEU A 11 -17.61 -16.06 2.92
N GLU A 12 -18.88 -15.68 2.92
CA GLU A 12 -19.63 -15.34 4.12
C GLU A 12 -19.88 -16.56 5.02
N GLU A 13 -20.20 -17.72 4.44
CA GLU A 13 -20.29 -19.00 5.17
C GLU A 13 -18.94 -19.36 5.81
N THR A 14 -17.85 -19.24 5.05
CA THR A 14 -16.48 -19.46 5.56
C THR A 14 -16.17 -18.49 6.69
N ARG A 15 -16.51 -17.20 6.53
CA ARG A 15 -16.32 -16.17 7.55
C ARG A 15 -17.06 -16.51 8.85
N ILE A 16 -18.34 -16.91 8.77
CA ILE A 16 -19.16 -17.28 9.94
C ILE A 16 -18.56 -18.49 10.65
N ALA A 17 -18.09 -19.49 9.92
CA ALA A 17 -17.42 -20.66 10.50
C ALA A 17 -16.13 -20.26 11.25
N GLN A 18 -15.26 -19.45 10.63
CA GLN A 18 -14.03 -18.95 11.27
C GLN A 18 -14.33 -18.04 12.47
N LEU A 19 -15.35 -17.19 12.39
CA LEU A 19 -15.79 -16.33 13.50
C LEU A 19 -16.29 -17.17 14.69
N THR A 20 -17.05 -18.23 14.42
CA THR A 20 -17.58 -19.10 15.46
C THR A 20 -16.45 -19.88 16.14
N ASP A 21 -15.48 -20.39 15.38
CA ASP A 21 -14.30 -21.06 15.92
C ASP A 21 -13.42 -20.11 16.73
N ALA A 22 -13.19 -18.88 16.23
CA ALA A 22 -12.45 -17.84 16.94
C ALA A 22 -13.11 -17.50 18.28
N LYS A 23 -14.44 -17.32 18.32
CA LYS A 23 -15.20 -17.08 19.56
C LYS A 23 -15.08 -18.22 20.56
N LYS A 24 -15.16 -19.48 20.09
CA LYS A 24 -15.01 -20.67 20.96
C LYS A 24 -13.61 -20.72 21.56
N LYS A 25 -12.56 -20.56 20.73
CA LYS A 25 -11.17 -20.57 21.19
C LYS A 25 -10.87 -19.41 22.14
N SER A 26 -11.33 -18.20 21.83
CA SER A 26 -11.13 -17.04 22.71
C SER A 26 -11.81 -17.24 24.07
N ALA A 27 -12.99 -17.86 24.11
CA ALA A 27 -13.67 -18.20 25.36
C ALA A 27 -12.87 -19.21 26.19
N VAL A 28 -12.39 -20.29 25.57
CA VAL A 28 -11.59 -21.33 26.25
C VAL A 28 -10.29 -20.72 26.81
N TRP A 29 -9.50 -20.06 25.96
CA TRP A 29 -8.23 -19.45 26.37
C TRP A 29 -8.43 -18.31 27.38
N GLY A 30 -9.46 -17.48 27.18
CA GLY A 30 -9.80 -16.40 28.11
C GLY A 30 -10.12 -16.92 29.51
N CYS A 31 -10.96 -17.97 29.61
CA CYS A 31 -11.25 -18.62 30.88
C CYS A 31 -10.00 -19.19 31.55
N CYS A 32 -9.12 -19.86 30.79
CA CYS A 32 -7.86 -20.39 31.32
C CYS A 32 -6.95 -19.28 31.86
N ILE A 33 -6.76 -18.18 31.11
CA ILE A 33 -5.88 -17.06 31.53
C ILE A 33 -6.43 -16.37 32.78
N ILE A 34 -7.75 -16.11 32.83
CA ILE A 34 -8.37 -15.47 34.00
C ILE A 34 -8.27 -16.39 35.22
N LEU A 35 -8.52 -17.69 35.07
CA LEU A 35 -8.43 -18.66 36.16
C LEU A 35 -7.00 -18.71 36.74
N ILE A 36 -5.99 -18.74 35.87
CA ILE A 36 -4.58 -18.69 36.28
C ILE A 36 -4.27 -17.35 36.99
N ALA A 37 -4.73 -16.22 36.45
CA ALA A 37 -4.52 -14.91 37.05
C ALA A 37 -5.14 -14.78 38.45
N VAL A 38 -6.34 -15.35 38.64
CA VAL A 38 -7.01 -15.40 39.96
C VAL A 38 -6.22 -16.29 40.93
N ILE A 39 -5.75 -17.46 40.51
CA ILE A 39 -4.95 -18.36 41.36
C ILE A 39 -3.65 -17.66 41.80
N ILE A 40 -2.93 -17.03 40.87
CA ILE A 40 -1.71 -16.29 41.18
C ILE A 40 -1.99 -15.14 42.16
N SER A 41 -3.09 -14.41 41.94
CA SER A 41 -3.51 -13.29 42.77
C SER A 41 -3.85 -13.72 44.21
N LEU A 42 -4.49 -14.88 44.38
CA LEU A 42 -4.79 -15.46 45.69
C LEU A 42 -3.52 -15.90 46.44
N ILE A 43 -2.52 -16.43 45.74
CA ILE A 43 -1.23 -16.86 46.34
C ILE A 43 -0.36 -15.66 46.71
N ALA A 44 -0.37 -14.60 45.91
CA ALA A 44 0.57 -13.48 46.05
C ALA A 44 0.35 -12.60 47.29
N THR A 45 -0.77 -12.75 48.01
CA THR A 45 -1.15 -12.20 49.35
C THR A 45 -0.94 -10.71 49.67
N SER A 46 -0.16 -9.94 48.93
CA SER A 46 0.18 -8.54 49.24
C SER A 46 -0.67 -7.50 48.49
N ALA A 47 -1.18 -7.82 47.29
CA ALA A 47 -2.13 -6.99 46.55
C ALA A 47 -2.75 -7.77 45.36
N PRO A 48 -4.04 -8.16 45.40
CA PRO A 48 -4.64 -8.97 44.33
C PRO A 48 -4.95 -8.20 43.03
N GLY A 49 -5.06 -6.87 43.09
CA GLY A 49 -5.48 -6.00 41.98
C GLY A 49 -4.60 -6.06 40.72
N PRO A 50 -3.26 -5.93 40.82
CA PRO A 50 -2.38 -5.95 39.65
C PRO A 50 -2.44 -7.26 38.85
N GLY A 51 -2.53 -8.41 39.51
CA GLY A 51 -2.58 -9.72 38.84
C GLY A 51 -3.82 -9.89 37.95
N VAL A 52 -4.99 -9.44 38.45
CA VAL A 52 -6.23 -9.46 37.68
C VAL A 52 -6.15 -8.51 36.49
N PHE A 53 -5.56 -7.32 36.67
CA PHE A 53 -5.38 -6.35 35.58
C PHE A 53 -4.50 -6.90 34.45
N PHE A 54 -3.34 -7.50 34.76
CA PHE A 54 -2.50 -8.13 33.74
C PHE A 54 -3.19 -9.33 33.09
N GLY A 55 -3.96 -10.11 33.84
CA GLY A 55 -4.78 -11.19 33.29
C GLY A 55 -5.78 -10.70 32.24
N LEU A 56 -6.47 -9.58 32.50
CA LEU A 56 -7.37 -8.95 31.54
C LEU A 56 -6.66 -8.40 30.30
N LEU A 57 -5.47 -7.80 30.46
CA LEU A 57 -4.68 -7.34 29.31
C LEU A 57 -4.25 -8.51 28.42
N LEU A 58 -3.82 -9.62 29.03
CA LEU A 58 -3.43 -10.82 28.32
C LEU A 58 -4.61 -11.50 27.62
N THR A 59 -5.82 -11.48 28.19
CA THR A 59 -7.01 -12.05 27.54
C THR A 59 -7.44 -11.22 26.33
N ILE A 60 -7.35 -9.89 26.41
CA ILE A 60 -7.59 -8.98 25.27
C ILE A 60 -6.57 -9.26 24.18
N LEU A 61 -5.28 -9.34 24.53
CA LEU A 61 -4.20 -9.63 23.59
C LEU A 61 -4.37 -11.00 22.93
N ALA A 62 -4.64 -12.04 23.70
CA ALA A 62 -4.87 -13.39 23.19
C ALA A 62 -6.10 -13.44 22.26
N THR A 63 -7.18 -12.76 22.62
CA THR A 63 -8.37 -12.64 21.77
C THR A 63 -8.03 -11.94 20.46
N MET A 64 -7.30 -10.83 20.51
CA MET A 64 -6.86 -10.11 19.30
C MET A 64 -6.01 -11.00 18.38
N ILE A 65 -5.06 -11.77 18.95
CA ILE A 65 -4.22 -12.72 18.20
C ILE A 65 -5.07 -13.81 17.54
N ILE A 66 -6.00 -14.42 18.28
CA ILE A 66 -6.88 -15.48 17.76
C ILE A 66 -7.72 -14.94 16.60
N PHE A 67 -8.38 -13.79 16.78
CA PHE A 67 -9.23 -13.20 15.73
C PHE A 67 -8.43 -12.77 14.50
N ASN A 68 -7.22 -12.22 14.69
CA ASN A 68 -6.34 -11.86 13.58
C ASN A 68 -5.86 -13.11 12.80
N SER A 69 -5.49 -14.19 13.51
CA SER A 69 -5.11 -15.46 12.88
C SER A 69 -6.23 -16.06 12.04
N HIS A 70 -7.48 -15.95 12.48
CA HIS A 70 -8.63 -16.43 11.73
C HIS A 70 -8.96 -15.53 10.53
N SER A 71 -8.81 -14.20 10.66
CA SER A 71 -8.93 -13.25 9.54
C SER A 71 -7.93 -13.57 8.44
N LYS A 72 -6.66 -13.81 8.80
CA LYS A 72 -5.61 -14.23 7.86
C LYS A 72 -5.87 -15.55 7.13
N ARG A 73 -6.73 -16.43 7.66
CA ARG A 73 -7.14 -17.68 6.98
C ARG A 73 -8.23 -17.45 5.94
N LEU A 74 -9.01 -16.38 6.08
CA LEU A 74 -10.07 -16.01 5.12
C LEU A 74 -9.50 -15.20 3.94
N SER A 75 -8.50 -14.36 4.21
CA SER A 75 -7.93 -13.44 3.21
C SER A 75 -7.46 -14.09 1.90
N PRO A 76 -6.78 -15.26 1.88
CA PRO A 76 -6.35 -15.86 0.63
C PRO A 76 -7.52 -16.20 -0.31
N LYS A 77 -8.62 -16.73 0.25
CA LYS A 77 -9.84 -17.01 -0.54
C LYS A 77 -10.51 -15.72 -0.99
N TYR A 78 -10.59 -14.72 -0.10
CA TYR A 78 -11.16 -13.41 -0.44
C TYR A 78 -10.40 -12.75 -1.59
N LYS A 79 -9.08 -12.68 -1.50
CA LYS A 79 -8.20 -12.16 -2.54
C LYS A 79 -8.44 -12.89 -3.86
N LYS A 80 -8.29 -14.21 -3.88
CA LYS A 80 -8.37 -14.99 -5.11
C LYS A 80 -9.76 -14.97 -5.76
N GLU A 81 -10.82 -15.20 -4.98
CA GLU A 81 -12.16 -15.42 -5.53
C GLU A 81 -12.95 -14.12 -5.75
N LEU A 82 -12.67 -13.07 -4.98
CA LEU A 82 -13.40 -11.82 -5.04
C LEU A 82 -12.59 -10.69 -5.69
N ILE A 83 -11.40 -10.38 -5.16
CA ILE A 83 -10.56 -9.33 -5.74
C ILE A 83 -10.13 -9.70 -7.16
N GLY A 84 -9.72 -10.95 -7.40
CA GLY A 84 -9.41 -11.45 -8.75
C GLY A 84 -10.55 -11.20 -9.75
N LYS A 85 -11.80 -11.51 -9.38
CA LYS A 85 -12.97 -11.28 -10.24
C LYS A 85 -13.32 -9.80 -10.41
N LEU A 86 -13.00 -8.95 -9.43
CA LEU A 86 -13.13 -7.49 -9.59
C LEU A 86 -12.11 -6.98 -10.60
N ILE A 87 -10.85 -7.42 -10.52
CA ILE A 87 -9.79 -7.03 -11.46
C ILE A 87 -10.14 -7.46 -12.89
N GLU A 88 -10.58 -8.71 -13.10
CA GLU A 88 -11.04 -9.19 -14.41
C GLU A 88 -12.20 -8.37 -14.99
N GLY A 89 -13.02 -7.76 -14.13
CA GLY A 89 -14.14 -6.90 -14.54
C GLY A 89 -13.74 -5.46 -14.84
N ILE A 90 -12.63 -4.97 -14.30
CA ILE A 90 -12.14 -3.59 -14.45
C ILE A 90 -11.11 -3.50 -15.58
N VAL A 91 -10.21 -4.48 -15.67
CA VAL A 91 -9.07 -4.49 -16.61
C VAL A 91 -9.20 -5.70 -17.52
N GLU A 92 -9.31 -5.46 -18.82
CA GLU A 92 -9.35 -6.52 -19.81
C GLU A 92 -8.04 -7.35 -19.76
N ASN A 93 -8.17 -8.66 -19.53
CA ASN A 93 -7.04 -9.57 -19.28
C ASN A 93 -6.12 -9.13 -18.12
N GLY A 94 -6.67 -8.40 -17.15
CA GLY A 94 -5.97 -8.07 -15.91
C GLY A 94 -5.58 -9.31 -15.13
N ARG A 95 -4.37 -9.32 -14.58
CA ARG A 95 -3.83 -10.39 -13.76
C ARG A 95 -3.66 -9.91 -12.33
N TYR A 96 -4.13 -10.72 -11.39
CA TYR A 96 -3.96 -10.48 -9.96
C TYR A 96 -3.20 -11.64 -9.32
N GLU A 97 -2.09 -11.31 -8.67
CA GLU A 97 -1.18 -12.26 -8.01
C GLU A 97 -0.98 -11.82 -6.55
N PRO A 98 -1.82 -12.30 -5.62
CA PRO A 98 -1.88 -11.78 -4.24
C PRO A 98 -0.58 -11.99 -3.45
N ASP A 99 0.14 -13.08 -3.72
CA ASP A 99 1.38 -13.44 -3.04
C ASP A 99 2.63 -12.89 -3.76
N SER A 100 2.44 -12.21 -4.89
CA SER A 100 3.51 -11.57 -5.66
C SER A 100 3.47 -10.06 -5.42
N GLY A 101 4.61 -9.40 -5.60
CA GLY A 101 4.76 -7.95 -5.47
C GLY A 101 5.81 -7.41 -6.42
N LEU A 102 6.04 -6.10 -6.35
CA LEU A 102 7.15 -5.46 -7.06
C LEU A 102 8.43 -5.65 -6.26
N SER A 103 9.54 -5.90 -6.93
CA SER A 103 10.82 -6.19 -6.30
C SER A 103 11.42 -4.97 -5.61
N GLU A 104 12.25 -5.20 -4.59
CA GLU A 104 13.03 -4.12 -3.95
C GLU A 104 13.93 -3.41 -4.96
N SER A 105 14.44 -4.12 -5.96
CA SER A 105 15.23 -3.51 -7.04
C SER A 105 14.40 -2.52 -7.86
N GLU A 106 13.13 -2.80 -8.15
CA GLU A 106 12.23 -1.86 -8.83
C GLU A 106 11.98 -0.63 -7.96
N PHE A 107 11.73 -0.84 -6.65
CA PHE A 107 11.58 0.27 -5.69
C PHE A 107 12.83 1.15 -5.61
N ASN A 108 14.02 0.55 -5.47
CA ASN A 108 15.29 1.28 -5.42
C ASN A 108 15.59 2.00 -6.75
N SER A 109 15.16 1.43 -7.88
CA SER A 109 15.36 2.03 -9.20
C SER A 109 14.57 3.33 -9.42
N THR A 110 13.51 3.55 -8.64
CA THR A 110 12.75 4.80 -8.65
C THR A 110 13.62 6.01 -8.29
N GLY A 111 14.60 5.83 -7.41
CA GLY A 111 15.45 6.91 -6.90
C GLY A 111 14.71 7.91 -5.99
N LEU A 112 13.47 7.62 -5.57
CA LEU A 112 12.68 8.50 -4.69
C LEU A 112 13.04 8.36 -3.21
N PHE A 113 13.62 7.23 -2.82
CA PHE A 113 13.93 6.87 -1.44
C PHE A 113 15.32 6.26 -1.34
N ASN A 114 15.86 6.25 -0.11
CA ASN A 114 17.04 5.44 0.21
C ASN A 114 16.71 3.95 0.14
N THR A 115 17.74 3.12 0.00
CA THR A 115 17.59 1.67 0.07
C THR A 115 17.06 1.26 1.45
N PRO A 116 15.93 0.53 1.51
CA PRO A 116 15.36 0.11 2.78
C PRO A 116 16.16 -1.03 3.43
N ASP A 117 16.15 -1.10 4.76
CA ASP A 117 16.66 -2.25 5.51
C ASP A 117 15.65 -3.42 5.54
N ARG A 118 14.37 -3.10 5.33
CA ARG A 118 13.29 -4.07 5.23
C ARG A 118 12.31 -3.65 4.16
N TYR A 119 12.02 -4.58 3.26
CA TYR A 119 11.10 -4.37 2.15
C TYR A 119 10.08 -5.50 2.08
N LYS A 120 8.81 -5.15 1.90
CA LYS A 120 7.71 -6.08 1.62
C LYS A 120 6.86 -5.52 0.49
N SER A 121 6.48 -6.38 -0.46
CA SER A 121 5.48 -6.06 -1.46
C SER A 121 4.56 -7.26 -1.69
N GLU A 122 3.27 -6.98 -1.90
CA GLU A 122 2.23 -7.97 -2.14
C GLU A 122 1.12 -7.37 -3.02
N ASP A 123 0.15 -8.19 -3.39
CA ASP A 123 -1.02 -7.77 -4.19
C ASP A 123 -0.67 -7.16 -5.55
N LEU A 124 0.22 -7.83 -6.30
CA LEU A 124 0.56 -7.45 -7.66
C LEU A 124 -0.64 -7.55 -8.59
N ILE A 125 -1.02 -6.41 -9.15
CA ILE A 125 -2.01 -6.28 -10.22
C ILE A 125 -1.29 -5.80 -11.46
N SER A 126 -1.52 -6.46 -12.60
CA SER A 126 -0.93 -6.08 -13.88
C SER A 126 -1.94 -6.20 -15.01
N GLY A 127 -1.71 -5.45 -16.08
CA GLY A 127 -2.58 -5.49 -17.24
C GLY A 127 -2.20 -4.46 -18.28
N LYS A 128 -3.17 -4.15 -19.15
CA LYS A 128 -3.01 -3.19 -20.22
C LYS A 128 -4.31 -2.42 -20.41
N ILE A 129 -4.22 -1.10 -20.46
CA ILE A 129 -5.34 -0.22 -20.84
C ILE A 129 -4.96 0.42 -22.15
N GLY A 130 -5.78 0.20 -23.19
CA GLY A 130 -5.47 0.65 -24.55
C GLY A 130 -4.15 0.07 -25.06
N LYS A 131 -3.12 0.92 -25.16
CA LYS A 131 -1.77 0.54 -25.59
C LYS A 131 -0.75 0.49 -24.46
N THR A 132 -1.11 0.93 -23.25
CA THR A 132 -0.18 1.09 -22.14
C THR A 132 -0.23 -0.10 -21.19
N PRO A 133 0.82 -0.93 -21.17
CA PRO A 133 0.99 -1.91 -20.10
C PRO A 133 1.29 -1.19 -18.78
N PHE A 134 0.75 -1.75 -17.71
CA PHE A 134 0.94 -1.23 -16.36
C PHE A 134 0.94 -2.36 -15.33
N CYS A 135 1.51 -2.08 -14.18
CA CYS A 135 1.35 -2.89 -12.99
C CYS A 135 1.40 -2.01 -11.74
N PHE A 136 0.81 -2.49 -10.66
CA PHE A 136 0.96 -1.88 -9.34
C PHE A 136 0.88 -2.95 -8.25
N ALA A 137 1.50 -2.65 -7.12
CA ALA A 137 1.47 -3.52 -5.95
C ALA A 137 1.48 -2.66 -4.68
N GLU A 138 1.04 -3.23 -3.56
CA GLU A 138 1.32 -2.64 -2.26
C GLU A 138 2.79 -2.79 -1.91
N VAL A 139 3.36 -1.75 -1.31
CA VAL A 139 4.76 -1.69 -0.89
C VAL A 139 4.84 -1.12 0.52
N HIS A 140 5.62 -1.79 1.36
CA HIS A 140 6.05 -1.28 2.66
C HIS A 140 7.57 -1.37 2.78
N ALA A 141 8.21 -0.21 2.84
CA ALA A 141 9.66 -0.05 2.95
C ALA A 141 10.01 0.65 4.26
N GLU A 142 10.93 0.07 5.03
CA GLU A 142 11.35 0.56 6.35
C GLU A 142 12.88 0.65 6.44
N GLU A 143 13.37 1.69 7.12
CA GLU A 143 14.78 1.86 7.48
C GLU A 143 14.98 1.68 8.99
N LYS A 144 16.17 1.21 9.37
CA LYS A 144 16.53 0.90 10.75
C LYS A 144 17.37 2.03 11.34
N HIS A 145 16.81 2.76 12.29
CA HIS A 145 17.54 3.76 13.06
C HIS A 145 18.05 3.17 14.37
N THR A 146 19.36 3.28 14.61
CA THR A 146 19.98 2.88 15.88
C THR A 146 20.59 4.09 16.55
N THR A 147 20.10 4.43 17.73
CA THR A 147 20.66 5.52 18.56
C THR A 147 21.33 4.94 19.79
N THR A 148 22.49 5.49 20.14
CA THR A 148 23.21 5.12 21.37
C THR A 148 23.24 6.33 22.29
N ASN A 149 22.72 6.19 23.51
CA ASN A 149 22.76 7.29 24.46
C ASN A 149 24.14 7.44 25.11
N SER A 150 24.34 8.53 25.86
CA SER A 150 25.59 8.79 26.58
C SER A 150 25.95 7.75 27.66
N LYS A 151 25.03 6.82 27.97
CA LYS A 151 25.23 5.68 28.89
C LYS A 151 25.52 4.36 28.15
N GLY A 152 25.71 4.40 26.83
CA GLY A 152 26.01 3.22 26.01
C GLY A 152 24.82 2.32 25.71
N GLN A 153 23.59 2.73 26.04
CA GLN A 153 22.39 1.95 25.72
C GLN A 153 21.96 2.23 24.28
N THR A 154 21.77 1.15 23.52
CA THR A 154 21.34 1.19 22.13
C THR A 154 19.83 0.97 22.02
N THR A 155 19.13 1.87 21.33
CA THR A 155 17.73 1.68 20.94
C THR A 155 17.65 1.57 19.43
N THR A 156 17.00 0.50 18.95
CA THR A 156 16.70 0.31 17.54
C THR A 156 15.24 0.62 17.29
N THR A 157 14.96 1.43 16.28
CA THR A 157 13.60 1.79 15.84
C THR A 157 13.50 1.64 14.34
N TRP A 158 12.38 1.10 13.87
CA TRP A 158 12.04 1.01 12.46
C TRP A 158 11.26 2.27 12.07
N VAL A 159 11.68 2.92 10.99
CA VAL A 159 11.04 4.11 10.44
C VAL A 159 10.54 3.79 9.04
N THR A 160 9.26 4.04 8.77
CA THR A 160 8.67 3.82 7.45
C THR A 160 9.20 4.85 6.46
N LEU A 161 9.90 4.38 5.43
CA LEU A 161 10.27 5.18 4.26
C LEU A 161 9.06 5.40 3.36
N PHE A 162 8.33 4.33 3.07
CA PHE A 162 7.13 4.36 2.25
C PHE A 162 6.14 3.25 2.65
N LYS A 163 4.85 3.58 2.64
CA LYS A 163 3.76 2.62 2.76
C LYS A 163 2.61 3.06 1.84
N GLY A 164 2.20 2.19 0.92
CA GLY A 164 1.13 2.46 -0.04
C GLY A 164 1.29 1.69 -1.34
N PHE A 165 0.76 2.22 -2.44
CA PHE A 165 0.87 1.62 -3.75
C PHE A 165 2.04 2.18 -4.54
N MET A 166 2.82 1.30 -5.17
CA MET A 166 3.75 1.66 -6.24
C MET A 166 3.12 1.29 -7.58
N PHE A 167 2.83 2.30 -8.39
CA PHE A 167 2.23 2.13 -9.72
C PHE A 167 3.28 2.37 -10.81
N ILE A 168 3.42 1.44 -11.76
CA ILE A 168 4.37 1.50 -12.85
C ILE A 168 3.59 1.40 -14.17
N ALA A 169 3.83 2.34 -15.09
CA ALA A 169 3.28 2.27 -16.43
C ALA A 169 4.31 2.62 -17.49
N ASP A 170 4.12 2.05 -18.69
CA ASP A 170 4.88 2.42 -19.87
C ASP A 170 4.60 3.88 -20.24
N PHE A 171 5.66 4.67 -20.33
CA PHE A 171 5.60 6.03 -20.82
C PHE A 171 6.05 6.00 -22.28
N ASN A 172 5.15 6.33 -23.20
CA ASN A 172 5.45 6.23 -24.63
C ASN A 172 6.27 7.42 -25.16
N LYS A 173 7.44 7.61 -24.56
CA LYS A 173 8.55 8.43 -25.03
C LYS A 173 9.83 7.70 -24.63
N ASP A 174 10.82 7.72 -25.50
CA ASP A 174 12.15 7.25 -25.12
C ASP A 174 12.96 8.39 -24.52
N PHE A 175 13.53 8.10 -23.36
CA PHE A 175 14.35 9.04 -22.60
C PHE A 175 15.31 8.24 -21.72
N ALA A 176 16.55 8.71 -21.65
CA ALA A 176 17.59 8.09 -20.83
C ALA A 176 17.67 8.71 -19.43
N ALA A 177 17.20 9.95 -19.29
CA ALA A 177 17.25 10.70 -18.05
C ALA A 177 16.39 10.08 -16.96
N ARG A 178 16.84 10.27 -15.73
CA ARG A 178 15.99 10.09 -14.55
C ARG A 178 15.46 11.45 -14.14
N THR A 179 14.14 11.57 -14.08
CA THR A 179 13.45 12.78 -13.61
C THR A 179 12.57 12.43 -12.42
N LEU A 180 12.84 13.04 -11.26
CA LEU A 180 12.09 12.88 -10.03
C LEU A 180 11.23 14.12 -9.80
N VAL A 181 9.98 13.91 -9.41
CA VAL A 181 9.04 14.98 -9.10
C VAL A 181 8.52 14.75 -7.67
N HIS A 182 8.93 15.64 -6.77
CA HIS A 182 8.54 15.62 -5.36
C HIS A 182 7.58 16.76 -5.08
N ARG A 183 6.77 16.64 -4.02
CA ARG A 183 6.01 17.78 -3.51
C ARG A 183 6.97 18.92 -3.17
N ASN A 184 6.60 20.15 -3.55
CA ASN A 184 7.38 21.32 -3.21
C ASN A 184 7.61 21.38 -1.70
N SER A 185 8.87 21.44 -1.30
CA SER A 185 9.25 21.60 0.09
C SER A 185 10.52 22.43 0.17
N PHE A 186 10.57 23.34 1.15
CA PHE A 186 11.76 24.12 1.42
C PHE A 186 13.00 23.25 1.68
N LEU A 187 12.86 21.99 2.08
CA LEU A 187 14.00 21.09 2.33
C LEU A 187 14.55 20.41 1.07
N ASN A 188 13.83 20.46 -0.06
CA ASN A 188 14.21 19.73 -1.26
C ASN A 188 15.40 20.36 -2.01
N PHE A 189 15.81 21.59 -1.69
CA PHE A 189 16.96 22.23 -2.37
C PHE A 189 18.27 21.42 -2.26
N MET A 190 18.35 20.50 -1.30
CA MET A 190 19.50 19.62 -1.07
C MET A 190 19.47 18.32 -1.87
N MET A 191 18.40 18.03 -2.63
CA MET A 191 18.22 16.76 -3.38
C MET A 191 18.96 16.71 -4.73
N GLY A 192 19.78 17.72 -5.05
CA GLY A 192 20.67 17.70 -6.21
C GLY A 192 20.25 18.65 -7.34
N ASN A 193 20.27 18.15 -8.59
CA ASN A 193 20.12 18.97 -9.80
C ASN A 193 18.65 19.35 -10.04
N ARG A 194 18.19 20.41 -9.36
CA ARG A 194 16.84 20.95 -9.56
C ARG A 194 16.67 21.51 -10.98
N VAL A 195 15.60 21.12 -11.64
CA VAL A 195 15.17 21.68 -12.94
C VAL A 195 14.07 22.69 -12.66
N LYS A 196 14.30 23.94 -13.04
CA LYS A 196 13.26 24.98 -12.98
C LYS A 196 12.43 24.94 -14.26
N LEU A 197 11.12 24.82 -14.09
CA LEU A 197 10.12 24.83 -15.17
C LEU A 197 9.47 26.21 -15.29
N GLU A 198 8.79 26.43 -16.42
CA GLU A 198 8.18 27.71 -16.77
C GLU A 198 6.80 27.92 -16.18
N ASP A 199 6.14 26.84 -15.72
CA ASP A 199 4.80 26.89 -15.15
C ASP A 199 4.85 27.23 -13.65
N PRO A 200 4.42 28.44 -13.24
CA PRO A 200 4.46 28.86 -11.85
C PRO A 200 3.42 28.15 -10.96
N VAL A 201 2.37 27.56 -11.54
CA VAL A 201 1.39 26.76 -10.79
C VAL A 201 1.99 25.41 -10.46
N PHE A 202 2.65 24.78 -11.44
CA PHE A 202 3.35 23.51 -11.23
C PHE A 202 4.48 23.65 -10.21
N GLU A 203 5.33 24.68 -10.33
CA GLU A 203 6.43 24.92 -9.38
C GLU A 203 5.96 25.17 -7.95
N LYS A 204 4.69 25.56 -7.73
CA LYS A 204 4.10 25.65 -6.38
C LYS A 204 3.71 24.29 -5.80
N HIS A 205 3.37 23.34 -6.66
CA HIS A 205 2.95 22.00 -6.24
C HIS A 205 4.15 21.07 -6.13
N PHE A 206 5.10 21.17 -7.06
CA PHE A 206 6.18 20.23 -7.21
C PHE A 206 7.55 20.87 -7.37
N ASP A 207 8.57 20.18 -6.87
CA ASP A 207 9.98 20.37 -7.22
C ASP A 207 10.42 19.24 -8.15
N VAL A 208 11.20 19.59 -9.17
CA VAL A 208 11.71 18.63 -10.16
C VAL A 208 13.22 18.52 -10.06
N PHE A 209 13.72 17.29 -10.07
CA PHE A 209 15.14 16.97 -10.12
C PHE A 209 15.40 16.06 -11.32
N SER A 210 16.45 16.31 -12.07
CA SER A 210 16.76 15.46 -13.23
C SER A 210 18.25 15.34 -13.51
N THR A 211 18.63 14.22 -14.12
CA THR A 211 19.96 14.03 -14.69
C THR A 211 20.14 14.80 -16.01
N ASP A 212 19.04 15.17 -16.69
CA ASP A 212 19.07 15.95 -17.93
C ASP A 212 17.91 16.97 -17.95
N GLN A 213 18.25 18.27 -18.00
CA GLN A 213 17.23 19.31 -17.96
C GLN A 213 16.41 19.44 -19.26
N VAL A 214 16.97 19.03 -20.40
CA VAL A 214 16.30 19.10 -21.69
C VAL A 214 15.27 17.98 -21.78
N GLU A 215 15.67 16.74 -21.46
CA GLU A 215 14.72 15.61 -21.43
C GLU A 215 13.64 15.81 -20.36
N ALA A 216 13.97 16.41 -19.20
CA ALA A 216 12.96 16.73 -18.18
C ALA A 216 11.84 17.62 -18.71
N ARG A 217 12.15 18.67 -19.50
CA ARG A 217 11.15 19.56 -20.12
C ARG A 217 10.36 18.87 -21.24
N TYR A 218 10.98 17.91 -21.91
CA TYR A 218 10.32 17.10 -22.91
C TYR A 218 9.32 16.10 -22.28
N ILE A 219 9.65 15.53 -21.12
CA ILE A 219 8.76 14.69 -20.33
C ILE A 219 7.62 15.55 -19.75
N LEU A 220 7.97 16.63 -19.05
CA LEU A 220 7.08 17.54 -18.32
C LEU A 220 6.59 18.70 -19.21
N SER A 221 5.92 18.36 -20.31
CA SER A 221 5.24 19.37 -21.12
C SER A 221 4.14 20.09 -20.33
N PRO A 222 3.70 21.30 -20.74
CA PRO A 222 2.61 22.01 -20.06
C PRO A 222 1.37 21.15 -19.82
N ALA A 223 0.94 20.40 -20.83
CA ALA A 223 -0.20 19.49 -20.69
C ALA A 223 0.06 18.35 -19.68
N MET A 224 1.28 17.82 -19.61
CA MET A 224 1.63 16.79 -18.61
C MET A 224 1.63 17.37 -17.19
N MET A 225 2.20 18.57 -17.01
CA MET A 225 2.19 19.28 -15.72
C MET A 225 0.78 19.51 -15.20
N GLU A 226 -0.13 20.00 -16.05
CA GLU A 226 -1.54 20.19 -15.68
C GLU A 226 -2.24 18.86 -15.30
N ARG A 227 -1.96 17.78 -16.04
CA ARG A 227 -2.52 16.45 -15.76
C ARG A 227 -2.00 15.90 -14.43
N MET A 228 -0.71 16.09 -14.14
CA MET A 228 -0.11 15.66 -12.88
C MET A 228 -0.71 16.40 -11.67
N ILE A 229 -0.96 17.70 -11.78
CA ILE A 229 -1.63 18.47 -10.71
C ILE A 229 -3.04 17.94 -10.47
N LYS A 230 -3.84 17.76 -11.53
CA LYS A 230 -5.20 17.23 -11.42
C LYS A 230 -5.25 15.79 -10.88
N LEU A 231 -4.21 15.01 -11.16
CA LEU A 231 -4.09 13.67 -10.61
C LEU A 231 -3.76 13.72 -9.12
N ASP A 232 -2.79 14.56 -8.73
CA ASP A 232 -2.38 14.73 -7.34
C ASP A 232 -3.53 15.17 -6.42
N GLU A 233 -4.40 16.07 -6.92
CA GLU A 233 -5.63 16.48 -6.22
C GLU A 233 -6.59 15.31 -5.94
N GLN A 234 -6.59 14.25 -6.75
CA GLN A 234 -7.43 13.05 -6.55
C GLN A 234 -6.87 12.09 -5.50
N PHE A 235 -5.59 12.24 -5.15
CA PHE A 235 -4.86 11.39 -4.21
C PHE A 235 -4.33 12.20 -3.01
N ASP A 236 -5.17 13.12 -2.51
CA ASP A 236 -4.92 13.92 -1.31
C ASP A 236 -3.63 14.76 -1.35
N ASN A 237 -3.13 15.08 -2.54
CA ASN A 237 -1.90 15.87 -2.79
C ASN A 237 -0.61 15.25 -2.21
N ASP A 238 -0.51 13.92 -2.20
CA ASP A 238 0.65 13.18 -1.67
C ASP A 238 1.27 12.22 -2.71
N LEU A 239 1.21 12.58 -4.00
CA LEU A 239 1.85 11.80 -5.06
C LEU A 239 3.33 12.17 -5.22
N LEU A 240 4.14 11.13 -5.46
CA LEU A 240 5.52 11.26 -5.92
C LEU A 240 5.67 10.57 -7.26
N PHE A 241 6.47 11.16 -8.16
CA PHE A 241 6.67 10.61 -9.49
C PHE A 241 8.15 10.38 -9.78
N SER A 242 8.45 9.28 -10.44
CA SER A 242 9.76 9.01 -11.01
C SER A 242 9.62 8.57 -12.46
N PHE A 243 10.31 9.27 -13.34
CA PHE A 243 10.42 8.94 -14.75
C PHE A 243 11.82 8.38 -15.00
N TYR A 244 11.91 7.13 -15.43
CA TYR A 244 13.17 6.48 -15.81
C TYR A 244 12.90 5.33 -16.78
N GLN A 245 13.87 5.03 -17.66
CA GLN A 245 13.79 3.89 -18.60
C GLN A 245 12.47 3.83 -19.39
N SER A 246 12.01 4.96 -19.92
CA SER A 246 10.75 5.05 -20.65
C SER A 246 9.51 4.59 -19.86
N LYS A 247 9.55 4.67 -18.52
CA LYS A 247 8.44 4.36 -17.60
C LYS A 247 8.12 5.56 -16.72
N VAL A 248 6.87 5.63 -16.28
CA VAL A 248 6.45 6.48 -15.16
C VAL A 248 6.13 5.59 -13.97
N VAL A 249 6.70 5.93 -12.83
CA VAL A 249 6.39 5.33 -11.54
C VAL A 249 5.75 6.37 -10.65
N ILE A 250 4.63 6.02 -10.02
CA ILE A 250 3.86 6.89 -9.15
C ILE A 250 3.71 6.21 -7.80
N MET A 251 4.09 6.90 -6.75
CA MET A 251 3.95 6.43 -5.38
C MET A 251 2.70 7.06 -4.78
N VAL A 252 1.74 6.22 -4.41
CA VAL A 252 0.47 6.64 -3.80
C VAL A 252 0.50 6.20 -2.34
N LYS A 253 0.69 7.13 -1.41
CA LYS A 253 0.76 6.79 0.00
C LYS A 253 -0.59 6.27 0.50
N CYS A 254 -0.55 5.15 1.20
CA CYS A 254 -1.73 4.60 1.87
C CYS A 254 -1.32 3.89 3.16
N SER A 255 -1.97 4.23 4.26
CA SER A 255 -1.69 3.61 5.57
C SER A 255 -2.50 2.34 5.82
N ARG A 256 -3.61 2.18 5.10
CA ARG A 256 -4.52 1.04 5.17
C ARG A 256 -3.93 -0.15 4.41
N ASP A 257 -4.22 -1.33 4.93
CA ASP A 257 -3.95 -2.63 4.32
C ASP A 257 -5.14 -2.97 3.41
N HIS A 258 -4.96 -2.97 2.09
CA HIS A 258 -6.02 -3.28 1.13
C HIS A 258 -6.14 -4.78 0.89
N PHE A 259 -7.27 -5.17 0.29
CA PHE A 259 -7.52 -6.55 -0.13
C PHE A 259 -7.52 -7.61 1.00
N GLU A 260 -7.42 -7.19 2.25
CA GLU A 260 -7.50 -8.05 3.43
C GLU A 260 -8.93 -8.16 3.98
N SER A 261 -9.30 -9.38 4.38
CA SER A 261 -10.64 -9.65 4.94
C SER A 261 -10.58 -9.82 6.45
N SER A 262 -11.60 -9.32 7.16
CA SER A 262 -11.75 -9.53 8.60
C SER A 262 -12.91 -10.46 8.90
N ILE A 263 -12.72 -11.45 9.78
CA ILE A 263 -13.84 -12.29 10.23
C ILE A 263 -14.90 -11.51 11.03
N LEU A 264 -14.55 -10.32 11.53
CA LEU A 264 -15.45 -9.44 12.28
C LEU A 264 -16.41 -8.65 11.40
N ARG A 265 -16.09 -8.49 10.10
CA ARG A 265 -16.88 -7.70 9.16
C ARG A 265 -17.50 -8.63 8.11
N PRO A 266 -18.81 -8.58 7.87
CA PRO A 266 -19.44 -9.35 6.80
C PRO A 266 -18.78 -9.09 5.45
N VAL A 267 -18.56 -10.13 4.65
CA VAL A 267 -17.95 -10.01 3.31
C VAL A 267 -18.89 -9.25 2.36
N ASN A 268 -20.19 -9.39 2.58
CA ASN A 268 -21.22 -8.67 1.83
C ASN A 268 -21.40 -7.21 2.29
N GLN A 269 -20.58 -6.69 3.20
CA GLN A 269 -20.65 -5.30 3.61
C GLN A 269 -20.22 -4.42 2.42
N THR A 270 -21.22 -3.91 1.70
CA THR A 270 -21.07 -3.18 0.43
C THR A 270 -19.99 -2.11 0.48
N LYS A 271 -19.85 -1.43 1.64
CA LYS A 271 -18.90 -0.36 1.84
C LYS A 271 -17.44 -0.80 1.66
N THR A 272 -17.03 -1.94 2.22
CA THR A 272 -15.63 -2.39 2.11
C THR A 272 -15.29 -2.79 0.69
N LEU A 273 -16.16 -3.57 0.03
CA LEU A 273 -15.94 -3.93 -1.38
C LEU A 273 -15.98 -2.73 -2.32
N GLN A 274 -16.83 -1.76 -2.03
CA GLN A 274 -16.89 -0.52 -2.80
C GLN A 274 -15.63 0.33 -2.60
N GLU A 275 -15.06 0.37 -1.39
CA GLU A 275 -13.77 1.02 -1.15
C GLU A 275 -12.65 0.35 -1.95
N GLU A 276 -12.52 -0.99 -1.91
CA GLU A 276 -11.51 -1.70 -2.70
C GLU A 276 -11.70 -1.49 -4.21
N TYR A 277 -12.95 -1.56 -4.69
CA TYR A 277 -13.29 -1.28 -6.09
C TYR A 277 -12.88 0.15 -6.48
N ASN A 278 -13.21 1.14 -5.67
CA ASN A 278 -12.86 2.53 -5.93
C ASN A 278 -11.35 2.73 -5.96
N THR A 279 -10.60 2.13 -5.02
CA THR A 279 -9.13 2.18 -5.01
C THR A 279 -8.55 1.62 -6.30
N ILE A 280 -9.00 0.44 -6.75
CA ILE A 280 -8.53 -0.15 -8.01
C ILE A 280 -8.86 0.78 -9.18
N VAL A 281 -10.09 1.28 -9.28
CA VAL A 281 -10.50 2.18 -10.37
C VAL A 281 -9.68 3.46 -10.38
N SER A 282 -9.40 4.06 -9.23
CA SER A 282 -8.54 5.25 -9.12
C SER A 282 -7.11 4.97 -9.58
N LEU A 283 -6.53 3.82 -9.23
CA LEU A 283 -5.18 3.47 -9.69
C LEU A 283 -5.16 3.21 -11.20
N VAL A 284 -6.16 2.51 -11.73
CA VAL A 284 -6.32 2.23 -13.17
C VAL A 284 -6.55 3.52 -13.97
N SER A 285 -7.30 4.49 -13.44
CA SER A 285 -7.60 5.76 -14.11
C SER A 285 -6.37 6.66 -14.31
N ILE A 286 -5.27 6.42 -13.59
CA ILE A 286 -3.97 7.10 -13.79
C ILE A 286 -3.56 7.09 -15.26
N ILE A 287 -3.76 5.95 -15.96
CA ILE A 287 -3.38 5.79 -17.36
C ILE A 287 -4.08 6.83 -18.25
N GLU A 288 -5.37 7.05 -18.01
CA GLU A 288 -6.18 8.00 -18.78
C GLU A 288 -5.93 9.44 -18.31
N ALA A 289 -5.80 9.65 -17.00
CA ALA A 289 -5.55 10.97 -16.41
C ALA A 289 -4.26 11.60 -16.96
N LEU A 290 -3.18 10.82 -17.02
CA LEU A 290 -1.89 11.23 -17.57
C LEU A 290 -1.79 11.07 -19.10
N ASP A 291 -2.86 10.62 -19.77
CA ASP A 291 -2.90 10.43 -21.22
C ASP A 291 -1.75 9.54 -21.74
N LEU A 292 -1.46 8.48 -20.98
CA LEU A 292 -0.34 7.59 -21.29
C LEU A 292 -0.59 6.76 -22.53
N ASN A 293 -1.81 6.70 -23.06
CA ASN A 293 -2.18 5.98 -24.28
C ASN A 293 -1.78 6.72 -25.57
N THR A 294 -1.50 8.01 -25.48
CA THR A 294 -1.15 8.80 -26.65
C THR A 294 0.22 8.37 -27.20
N ARG A 295 0.21 7.84 -28.43
CA ARG A 295 1.40 7.32 -29.14
C ARG A 295 1.82 8.30 -30.23
N ILE A 296 2.44 9.41 -29.85
CA ILE A 296 2.98 10.38 -30.81
C ILE A 296 4.39 9.96 -31.29
N TRP A 297 5.04 9.06 -30.55
CA TRP A 297 6.44 8.67 -30.75
C TRP A 297 6.55 7.17 -30.99
N SER A 298 7.29 6.76 -32.01
CA SER A 298 7.72 5.37 -32.20
C SER A 298 8.91 5.10 -31.26
N LYS A 299 8.84 4.02 -30.48
CA LYS A 299 10.01 3.46 -29.81
C LYS A 299 10.79 2.66 -30.84
N GLU A 300 12.07 2.95 -31.04
CA GLU A 300 12.94 2.18 -31.94
C GLU A 300 13.33 0.83 -31.33
#